data_AF-A0A9X2HR32-F1
#
_entry.id   AF-A0A9X2HR32-F1
#
_cell.length_a   1.000
_cell.length_b   1.000
_cell.length_c   1.000
_cell.angle_alpha   90.00
_cell.angle_beta   90.00
_cell.angle_gamma   90.00
#
_symmetry.space_group_name_H-M   'P 1'
#
loop_
_entity.id
_entity.type
_entity.pdbx_description
1 polymer ?
#
loop_
_entity_poly.entity_id
_entity_poly.type
_entity_poly.pdbx_seq_one_letter_code
_entity_poly.pdbx_strand_id
1 'polypeptide(L)'
;MTRDDTHAAAIRLYEVGSRIRSLCEGLKLVSDEGPQCNSGLVLDFADVIQTLASEVSSVGETIEKAGQVTAPPATAATAWLEAIAAYIVARTISEATPDDAPNVDELTDVWCVAMDKLIDLPAPRHADILYKLALIEDRFEGGMIPDDYMAAIKADIRRLGKLGAEA
;
A
#
# COMPACT_ATOMS: atom_id res chain seq x y z
N MET A 1 -11.15 22.22 3.75
CA MET A 1 -10.80 20.99 4.49
C MET A 1 -10.09 21.41 5.76
N THR A 2 -10.69 21.17 6.92
CA THR A 2 -9.98 21.40 8.19
C THR A 2 -8.96 20.27 8.37
N ARG A 3 -7.96 20.49 9.21
CA ARG A 3 -6.99 19.45 9.60
C ARG A 3 -7.68 18.18 10.13
N ASP A 4 -8.92 18.32 10.61
CA ASP A 4 -9.72 17.23 11.17
C ASP A 4 -10.30 16.30 10.09
N ASP A 5 -10.64 16.81 8.90
CA ASP A 5 -11.22 16.01 7.81
C ASP A 5 -10.19 15.02 7.22
N THR A 6 -8.94 15.48 7.03
CA THR A 6 -7.84 14.63 6.53
C THR A 6 -7.44 13.58 7.56
N HIS A 7 -7.47 13.94 8.84
CA HIS A 7 -7.19 13.00 9.93
C HIS A 7 -8.28 11.92 10.00
N ALA A 8 -9.56 12.29 9.83
CA ALA A 8 -10.66 11.34 9.81
C ALA A 8 -10.58 10.36 8.62
N ALA A 9 -10.17 10.82 7.43
CA ALA A 9 -9.96 9.95 6.28
C ALA A 9 -8.81 8.95 6.49
N ALA A 10 -7.70 9.41 7.07
CA ALA A 10 -6.55 8.55 7.40
C ALA A 10 -6.91 7.49 8.46
N ILE A 11 -7.68 7.84 9.49
CA ILE A 11 -8.19 6.89 10.49
C ILE A 11 -9.05 5.82 9.82
N ARG A 12 -9.97 6.21 8.92
CA ARG A 12 -10.83 5.25 8.21
C ARG A 12 -10.04 4.29 7.32
N LEU A 13 -9.03 4.79 6.60
CA LEU A 13 -8.15 3.94 5.78
C LEU A 13 -7.37 2.94 6.65
N TYR A 14 -6.89 3.37 7.81
CA TYR A 14 -6.21 2.50 8.76
C TYR A 14 -7.16 1.43 9.33
N GLU A 15 -8.40 1.80 9.66
CA GLU A 15 -9.43 0.86 10.13
C GLU A 15 -9.80 -0.18 9.06
N VAL A 16 -9.95 0.24 7.81
CA VAL A 16 -10.19 -0.67 6.67
C VAL A 16 -9.01 -1.62 6.49
N GLY A 17 -7.77 -1.11 6.51
CA GLY A 17 -6.57 -1.94 6.42
C GLY A 17 -6.43 -2.95 7.57
N SER A 18 -6.79 -2.54 8.80
CA SER A 18 -6.80 -3.40 9.98
C SER A 18 -7.84 -4.53 9.87
N ARG A 19 -9.04 -4.20 9.38
CA ARG A 19 -10.10 -5.20 9.11
C ARG A 19 -9.68 -6.20 8.04
N ILE A 20 -9.08 -5.72 6.94
CA ILE A 20 -8.54 -6.58 5.88
C ILE A 20 -7.50 -7.54 6.46
N ARG A 21 -6.55 -7.04 7.27
CA ARG A 21 -5.52 -7.88 7.90
C ARG A 21 -6.13 -8.93 8.82
N SER A 22 -7.04 -8.54 9.71
CA SER A 22 -7.69 -9.47 10.63
C SER A 22 -8.50 -10.54 9.89
N LEU A 23 -9.11 -10.19 8.76
CA LEU A 23 -9.78 -11.13 7.88
C LEU A 23 -8.78 -12.13 7.26
N CYS A 24 -7.66 -11.64 6.71
CA CYS A 24 -6.61 -12.48 6.15
C CYS A 24 -6.04 -13.46 7.19
N GLU A 25 -5.85 -13.03 8.44
CA GLU A 25 -5.43 -13.90 9.55
C GLU A 25 -6.47 -14.98 9.89
N GLY A 26 -7.76 -14.60 9.91
CA GLY A 26 -8.85 -15.56 10.09
C GLY A 26 -8.92 -16.61 8.98
N LEU A 27 -8.63 -16.22 7.74
CA LEU A 27 -8.62 -17.13 6.58
C LEU A 27 -7.44 -18.11 6.61
N LYS A 28 -6.27 -17.67 7.07
CA LYS A 28 -5.13 -18.59 7.29
C LYS A 28 -5.48 -19.68 8.29
N LEU A 29 -6.19 -19.35 9.37
CA LEU A 29 -6.64 -20.33 10.36
C LEU A 29 -7.64 -21.35 9.79
N VAL A 30 -8.51 -20.92 8.86
CA VAL A 30 -9.48 -21.82 8.20
C VAL A 30 -8.80 -22.72 7.16
N SER A 31 -7.73 -22.27 6.52
CA SER A 31 -6.98 -23.06 5.54
C SER A 31 -6.12 -24.18 6.17
N ASP A 32 -5.67 -24.01 7.41
CA ASP A 32 -4.85 -25.00 8.12
C ASP A 32 -5.68 -26.16 8.72
N GLU A 33 -6.99 -25.96 8.92
CA GLU A 33 -7.90 -27.03 9.30
C GLU A 33 -8.45 -27.70 8.02
N GLY A 34 -8.02 -28.93 7.75
CA GLY A 34 -8.30 -29.66 6.50
C GLY A 34 -9.79 -29.78 6.07
N PRO A 35 -10.07 -30.50 4.95
CA PRO A 35 -11.22 -30.29 4.04
C PRO A 35 -12.64 -30.63 4.58
N GLN A 36 -12.89 -30.55 5.88
CA GLN A 36 -14.21 -30.68 6.50
C GLN A 36 -14.91 -29.34 6.75
N CYS A 37 -14.60 -28.28 6.00
CA CYS A 37 -15.29 -27.01 6.13
C CYS A 37 -16.72 -27.09 5.56
N ASN A 38 -17.70 -26.90 6.43
CA ASN A 38 -19.10 -26.70 6.10
C ASN A 38 -19.25 -25.68 4.95
N SER A 39 -19.98 -26.08 3.90
CA SER A 39 -20.29 -25.29 2.70
C SER A 39 -21.03 -23.96 2.97
N GLY A 40 -21.33 -23.64 4.23
CA GLY A 40 -21.89 -22.35 4.64
C GLY A 40 -20.86 -21.21 4.74
N LEU A 41 -19.56 -21.50 4.94
CA LEU A 41 -18.54 -20.45 5.12
C LEU A 41 -18.04 -19.85 3.79
N VAL A 42 -18.08 -20.61 2.68
CA VAL A 42 -17.55 -20.19 1.38
C VAL A 42 -18.45 -19.13 0.71
N LEU A 43 -19.75 -19.15 0.98
CA LEU A 43 -20.67 -18.13 0.48
C LEU A 43 -20.50 -16.76 1.17
N ASP A 44 -19.91 -16.73 2.37
CA ASP A 44 -19.66 -15.49 3.12
C ASP A 44 -18.41 -14.74 2.59
N PHE A 45 -17.47 -15.46 1.97
CA PHE A 45 -16.21 -14.87 1.53
C PHE A 45 -16.37 -13.91 0.33
N ALA A 46 -17.21 -14.28 -0.64
CA ALA A 46 -17.54 -13.42 -1.77
C ALA A 46 -18.27 -12.14 -1.32
N ASP A 47 -19.14 -12.26 -0.31
CA ASP A 47 -19.87 -11.14 0.28
C ASP A 47 -18.92 -10.22 1.06
N VAL A 48 -17.94 -10.77 1.77
CA VAL A 48 -16.90 -9.98 2.46
C VAL A 48 -16.00 -9.25 1.47
N ILE A 49 -15.55 -9.89 0.38
CA ILE A 49 -14.77 -9.22 -0.67
C ILE A 49 -15.61 -8.12 -1.34
N GLN A 50 -16.88 -8.38 -1.66
CA GLN A 50 -17.76 -7.35 -2.23
C GLN A 50 -18.00 -6.19 -1.26
N THR A 51 -18.14 -6.47 0.03
CA THR A 51 -18.29 -5.44 1.08
C THR A 51 -17.02 -4.61 1.22
N LEU A 52 -15.84 -5.23 1.23
CA LEU A 52 -14.57 -4.50 1.26
C LEU A 52 -14.34 -3.68 -0.01
N ALA A 53 -14.65 -4.24 -1.18
CA ALA A 53 -14.56 -3.53 -2.45
C ALA A 53 -15.52 -2.33 -2.52
N SER A 54 -16.73 -2.46 -1.96
CA SER A 54 -17.70 -1.36 -1.89
C SER A 54 -17.30 -0.30 -0.87
N GLU A 55 -16.74 -0.68 0.28
CA GLU A 55 -16.19 0.26 1.27
C GLU A 55 -15.00 1.03 0.70
N VAL A 56 -14.06 0.35 0.03
CA VAL A 56 -12.91 0.98 -0.63
C VAL A 56 -13.37 1.90 -1.76
N SER A 57 -14.34 1.48 -2.57
CA SER A 57 -14.90 2.34 -3.63
C SER A 57 -15.62 3.57 -3.06
N SER A 58 -16.38 3.41 -1.98
CA SER A 58 -17.05 4.50 -1.27
C SER A 58 -16.06 5.50 -0.66
N VAL A 59 -14.96 5.01 -0.10
CA VAL A 59 -13.84 5.85 0.36
C VAL A 59 -13.20 6.57 -0.83
N GLY A 60 -12.98 5.89 -1.95
CA GLY A 60 -12.49 6.48 -3.20
C GLY A 60 -13.37 7.60 -3.72
N GLU A 61 -14.69 7.38 -3.83
CA GLU A 61 -15.66 8.40 -4.24
C GLU A 61 -15.74 9.57 -3.26
N THR A 62 -15.59 9.30 -1.95
CA THR A 62 -15.57 10.35 -0.92
C THR A 62 -14.31 11.21 -1.06
N ILE A 63 -13.16 10.61 -1.36
CA ILE A 63 -11.90 11.31 -1.65
C ILE A 63 -12.01 12.09 -2.96
N GLU A 64 -12.62 11.53 -4.00
CA GLU A 64 -12.80 12.17 -5.31
C GLU A 64 -13.76 13.37 -5.24
N LYS A 65 -14.91 13.22 -4.55
CA LYS A 65 -15.83 14.34 -4.27
C LYS A 65 -15.19 15.40 -3.38
N ALA A 66 -14.35 15.01 -2.42
CA ALA A 66 -13.58 15.95 -1.62
C ALA A 66 -12.48 16.67 -2.44
N GLY A 67 -11.96 16.02 -3.49
CA GLY A 67 -10.93 16.54 -4.39
C GLY A 67 -11.42 17.56 -5.43
N GLN A 68 -12.72 17.65 -5.70
CA GLN A 68 -13.29 18.64 -6.64
C GLN A 68 -13.29 20.09 -6.12
N VAL A 69 -12.91 20.33 -4.87
CA VAL A 69 -12.60 21.68 -4.35
C VAL A 69 -11.11 21.91 -4.53
N THR A 70 -10.69 22.36 -5.72
CA THR A 70 -9.33 22.79 -6.10
C THR A 70 -8.29 22.44 -5.05
N ALA A 71 -7.97 21.15 -4.93
CA ALA A 71 -7.10 20.70 -3.87
C ALA A 71 -5.75 21.42 -4.04
N PRO A 72 -5.21 22.07 -2.99
CA PRO A 72 -3.84 22.54 -3.05
C PRO A 72 -2.96 21.36 -3.49
N PRO A 73 -1.89 21.59 -4.28
CA PRO A 73 -1.05 20.53 -4.80
C PRO A 73 -0.70 19.61 -3.63
N ALA A 74 -1.05 18.32 -3.76
CA ALA A 74 -0.79 17.33 -2.73
C ALA A 74 0.66 17.50 -2.30
N THR A 75 0.88 17.80 -1.02
CA THR A 75 2.24 17.97 -0.52
C THR A 75 3.00 16.66 -0.77
N ALA A 76 4.31 16.72 -0.98
CA ALA A 76 5.12 15.51 -1.20
C ALA A 76 4.88 14.43 -0.13
N ALA A 77 4.55 14.83 1.10
CA ALA A 77 4.18 13.93 2.19
C ALA A 77 2.85 13.19 1.96
N THR A 78 1.83 13.86 1.40
CA THR A 78 0.55 13.23 1.08
C THR A 78 0.71 12.19 -0.03
N ALA A 79 1.37 12.57 -1.14
CA ALA A 79 1.64 11.66 -2.25
C ALA A 79 2.48 10.45 -1.81
N TRP A 80 3.44 10.67 -0.92
CA TRP A 80 4.24 9.60 -0.32
C TRP A 80 3.39 8.61 0.47
N LEU A 81 2.51 9.09 1.35
CA LEU A 81 1.64 8.22 2.16
C LEU A 81 0.64 7.44 1.30
N GLU A 82 0.09 8.06 0.25
CA GLU A 82 -0.78 7.39 -0.70
C GLU A 82 -0.06 6.26 -1.45
N ALA A 83 1.18 6.50 -1.88
CA ALA A 83 1.99 5.48 -2.55
C ALA A 83 2.37 4.33 -1.61
N ILE A 84 2.70 4.63 -0.34
CA ILE A 84 2.91 3.57 0.67
C ILE A 84 1.65 2.74 0.85
N ALA A 85 0.48 3.38 0.98
CA ALA A 85 -0.79 2.66 1.15
C ALA A 85 -1.08 1.76 -0.06
N ALA A 86 -0.91 2.27 -1.28
CA ALA A 86 -1.09 1.51 -2.51
C ALA A 86 -0.14 0.30 -2.59
N TYR A 87 1.14 0.50 -2.25
CA TYR A 87 2.14 -0.58 -2.20
C TYR A 87 1.77 -1.65 -1.16
N ILE A 88 1.42 -1.26 0.07
CA ILE A 88 1.05 -2.20 1.13
C ILE A 88 -0.15 -3.04 0.70
N VAL A 89 -1.19 -2.41 0.15
CA VAL A 89 -2.39 -3.11 -0.32
C VAL A 89 -2.04 -4.10 -1.44
N ALA A 90 -1.31 -3.64 -2.46
CA ALA A 90 -0.93 -4.49 -3.60
C ALA A 90 -0.09 -5.70 -3.15
N ARG A 91 0.92 -5.47 -2.30
CA ARG A 91 1.77 -6.54 -1.77
C ARG A 91 0.97 -7.51 -0.90
N THR A 92 0.10 -7.02 -0.03
CA THR A 92 -0.73 -7.87 0.83
C THR A 92 -1.63 -8.79 0.00
N ILE A 93 -2.23 -8.26 -1.08
CA ILE A 93 -3.07 -9.06 -1.98
C ILE A 93 -2.22 -10.12 -2.70
N SER A 94 -1.06 -9.74 -3.22
CA SER A 94 -0.14 -10.67 -3.90
C SER A 94 0.31 -11.80 -2.97
N GLU A 95 0.76 -11.48 -1.75
CA GLU A 95 1.24 -12.46 -0.77
C GLU A 95 0.13 -13.37 -0.22
N ALA A 96 -1.12 -12.92 -0.24
CA ALA A 96 -2.27 -13.73 0.16
C ALA A 96 -2.80 -14.63 -0.97
N THR A 97 -2.32 -14.45 -2.20
CA THR A 97 -2.79 -15.20 -3.36
C THR A 97 -2.02 -16.52 -3.48
N PRO A 98 -2.71 -17.68 -3.67
CA PRO A 98 -2.04 -18.95 -3.91
C PRO A 98 -1.14 -18.93 -5.15
N ASP A 99 -0.01 -19.63 -5.08
CA ASP A 99 0.97 -19.69 -6.18
C ASP A 99 0.39 -20.30 -7.49
N ASP A 100 -0.68 -21.10 -7.39
CA ASP A 100 -1.35 -21.73 -8.54
C ASP A 100 -2.56 -20.93 -9.05
N ALA A 101 -2.83 -19.75 -8.48
CA ALA A 101 -3.89 -18.88 -8.95
C ALA A 101 -3.59 -18.40 -10.38
N PRO A 102 -4.60 -18.37 -11.28
CA PRO A 102 -4.40 -18.02 -12.68
C PRO A 102 -3.98 -16.56 -12.91
N ASN A 103 -3.99 -15.72 -11.87
CA ASN A 103 -3.68 -14.30 -11.92
C ASN A 103 -2.52 -13.88 -11.01
N VAL A 104 -1.71 -14.83 -10.53
CA VAL A 104 -0.59 -14.57 -9.60
C VAL A 104 0.47 -13.64 -10.21
N ASP A 105 0.73 -13.78 -11.52
CA ASP A 105 1.68 -12.95 -12.26
C ASP A 105 1.18 -11.50 -12.35
N GLU A 106 -0.09 -11.29 -12.70
CA GLU A 106 -0.67 -9.94 -12.78
C GLU A 106 -0.68 -9.24 -11.41
N LEU A 107 -0.95 -9.98 -10.33
CA LEU A 107 -0.88 -9.41 -8.97
C LEU A 107 0.54 -9.07 -8.55
N THR A 108 1.51 -9.89 -8.99
CA THR A 108 2.93 -9.62 -8.79
C THR A 108 3.36 -8.34 -9.50
N ASP A 109 2.92 -8.17 -10.75
CA ASP A 109 3.16 -6.95 -11.53
C ASP A 109 2.57 -5.71 -10.86
N VAL A 110 1.35 -5.81 -10.30
CA VAL A 110 0.68 -4.68 -9.64
C VAL A 110 1.48 -4.18 -8.43
N TRP A 111 1.98 -5.06 -7.57
CA TRP A 111 2.79 -4.59 -6.43
C TRP A 111 4.17 -4.12 -6.86
N CYS A 112 4.78 -4.72 -7.89
CA CYS A 112 6.02 -4.22 -8.49
C CYS A 112 5.86 -2.79 -8.99
N VAL A 113 4.80 -2.51 -9.76
CA VAL A 113 4.47 -1.16 -10.25
C VAL A 113 4.20 -0.18 -9.11
N ALA A 114 3.52 -0.63 -8.05
CA ALA A 114 3.28 0.21 -6.88
C ALA A 114 4.60 0.55 -6.14
N MET A 115 5.52 -0.41 -6.04
CA MET A 115 6.84 -0.20 -5.47
C MET A 115 7.67 0.77 -6.32
N ASP A 116 7.71 0.60 -7.65
CA ASP A 116 8.43 1.50 -8.57
C ASP A 116 7.97 2.96 -8.34
N LYS A 117 6.65 3.19 -8.33
CA LYS A 117 6.07 4.51 -8.05
C LYS A 117 6.48 5.07 -6.69
N LEU A 118 6.53 4.22 -5.67
CA LEU A 118 6.97 4.63 -4.34
C LEU A 118 8.46 5.00 -4.32
N ILE A 119 9.32 4.26 -5.02
CA ILE A 119 10.75 4.57 -5.13
C ILE A 119 10.99 5.89 -5.87
N ASP A 120 10.18 6.20 -6.88
CA ASP A 120 10.28 7.43 -7.66
C ASP A 120 9.86 8.70 -6.89
N LEU A 121 8.94 8.57 -5.92
CA LEU A 121 8.45 9.72 -5.16
C LEU A 121 9.50 10.22 -4.16
N PRO A 122 9.74 11.53 -4.01
CA PRO A 122 10.71 12.04 -3.04
C PRO A 122 10.37 11.67 -1.59
N ALA A 123 11.30 11.05 -0.87
CA ALA A 123 11.13 10.65 0.53
C ALA A 123 10.95 11.88 1.46
N PRO A 124 9.83 12.06 2.17
CA PRO A 124 9.59 13.28 2.94
C PRO A 124 10.64 13.55 4.04
N ARG A 125 11.17 12.48 4.65
CA ARG A 125 12.12 12.54 5.77
C ARG A 125 13.21 11.47 5.63
N HIS A 126 14.28 11.59 6.44
CA HIS A 126 15.37 10.62 6.44
C HIS A 126 14.91 9.19 6.77
N ALA A 127 13.95 9.04 7.68
CA ALA A 127 13.37 7.74 8.00
C ALA A 127 12.68 7.08 6.78
N ASP A 128 12.11 7.89 5.89
CA ASP A 128 11.42 7.39 4.70
C ASP A 128 12.41 6.91 3.62
N ILE A 129 13.67 7.40 3.63
CA ILE A 129 14.77 6.84 2.81
C ILE A 129 15.14 5.43 3.29
N LEU A 130 15.24 5.24 4.61
CA LEU A 130 15.52 3.92 5.18
C LEU A 130 14.43 2.92 4.82
N TYR A 131 13.17 3.38 4.80
CA TYR A 131 12.05 2.56 4.35
C TYR A 131 12.24 2.11 2.89
N LYS A 132 12.56 3.03 1.95
CA LYS A 132 12.86 2.64 0.57
C LYS A 132 14.00 1.62 0.48
N LEU A 133 15.10 1.85 1.19
CA LEU A 133 16.24 0.93 1.16
C LEU A 133 15.85 -0.48 1.60
N ALA A 134 15.04 -0.61 2.66
CA ALA A 134 14.52 -1.90 3.10
C ALA A 134 13.65 -2.57 2.03
N LEU A 135 12.81 -1.81 1.30
CA LEU A 135 12.04 -2.36 0.20
C LEU A 135 12.93 -2.87 -0.94
N ILE A 136 13.97 -2.11 -1.28
CA ILE A 136 14.92 -2.49 -2.35
C ILE A 136 15.69 -3.75 -1.96
N GLU A 137 16.17 -3.83 -0.72
CA GLU A 137 16.87 -5.00 -0.20
C GLU A 137 15.99 -6.26 -0.26
N ASP A 138 14.74 -6.14 0.19
CA ASP A 138 13.75 -7.24 0.17
C ASP A 138 13.41 -7.69 -1.27
N ARG A 139 13.21 -6.76 -2.20
CA ARG A 139 12.88 -7.10 -3.60
C ARG A 139 14.04 -7.75 -4.35
N PHE A 140 15.27 -7.29 -4.11
CA PHE A 140 16.44 -7.72 -4.86
C PHE A 140 17.38 -8.59 -4.00
N GLU A 141 16.84 -9.35 -3.06
CA GLU A 141 17.64 -10.24 -2.20
C GLU A 141 18.48 -11.21 -3.07
N GLY A 142 19.81 -11.08 -2.98
CA GLY A 142 20.75 -11.87 -3.79
C GLY A 142 20.87 -11.45 -5.27
N GLY A 143 20.17 -10.40 -5.68
CA GLY A 143 20.12 -9.88 -7.04
C GLY A 143 20.90 -8.57 -7.26
N MET A 144 20.89 -8.09 -8.50
CA MET A 144 21.43 -6.78 -8.86
C MET A 144 20.35 -5.70 -8.64
N ILE A 145 20.66 -4.69 -7.84
CA ILE A 145 19.80 -3.52 -7.65
C ILE A 145 19.89 -2.64 -8.92
N PRO A 146 18.76 -2.24 -9.52
CA PRO A 146 18.74 -1.29 -10.63
C PRO A 146 19.42 0.06 -10.31
N ASP A 147 20.11 0.65 -11.28
CA ASP A 147 20.86 1.90 -11.09
C ASP A 147 19.96 3.11 -10.81
N ASP A 148 18.78 3.14 -11.42
CA ASP A 148 17.75 4.18 -11.27
C ASP A 148 17.21 4.24 -9.83
N TYR A 149 17.02 3.08 -9.19
CA TYR A 149 16.67 2.98 -7.79
C TYR A 149 17.70 3.64 -6.88
N MET A 150 18.98 3.29 -7.06
CA MET A 150 20.06 3.91 -6.29
C MET A 150 20.23 5.39 -6.62
N ALA A 151 19.90 5.82 -7.84
CA ALA A 151 19.88 7.23 -8.21
C ALA A 151 18.77 8.00 -7.46
N ALA A 152 17.57 7.43 -7.35
CA ALA A 152 16.46 8.01 -6.58
C ALA A 152 16.83 8.17 -5.09
N ILE A 153 17.42 7.14 -4.47
CA ILE A 153 17.90 7.22 -3.08
C ILE A 153 18.95 8.33 -2.91
N LYS A 154 19.94 8.41 -3.80
CA LYS A 154 20.97 9.45 -3.76
C LYS A 154 20.36 10.86 -3.93
N ALA A 155 19.32 11.00 -4.75
CA ALA A 155 18.62 12.26 -4.93
C ALA A 155 17.93 12.70 -3.62
N ASP A 156 17.27 11.78 -2.92
CA ASP A 156 16.64 12.05 -1.63
C ASP A 156 17.64 12.43 -0.54
N ILE A 157 18.76 11.71 -0.42
CA ILE A 157 19.84 12.04 0.54
C ILE A 157 20.35 13.46 0.30
N ARG A 158 20.62 13.84 -0.96
CA ARG A 158 21.10 15.19 -1.28
C ARG A 158 20.07 16.26 -0.96
N ARG A 159 18.80 16.01 -1.27
CA ARG A 159 17.71 16.97 -1.01
C ARG A 159 17.52 17.20 0.49
N LEU A 160 17.44 16.14 1.27
CA LEU A 160 17.25 16.24 2.72
C LEU A 160 18.50 16.77 3.45
N GLY A 161 19.70 16.46 2.96
CA GLY A 161 20.94 17.01 3.48
C GLY A 161 21.04 18.53 3.32
N LYS A 162 20.54 19.10 2.22
CA LYS A 162 20.46 20.56 2.03
C LYS A 162 19.48 21.22 3.02
N LEU A 163 18.31 20.62 3.21
CA LEU A 163 17.31 21.14 4.15
C LEU A 163 17.81 21.13 5.60
N GLY A 164 18.60 20.13 5.98
CA GLY A 164 19.21 20.07 7.31
C GLY A 164 20.36 21.05 7.53
N ALA A 165 20.98 21.59 6.48
CA ALA A 165 22.03 22.60 6.57
C ALA A 165 21.48 24.04 6.64
N GLU A 166 20.23 24.24 6.23
CA GLU A 166 19.55 25.54 6.22
C GLU A 166 18.67 25.77 7.46
N ALA A 167 18.45 24.73 8.27
CA ALA A 167 17.68 24.73 9.51
C ALA A 167 18.56 25.02 10.73
#